data_AF-A0A0P9DF60-F1
#
_entry.id   AF-A0A0P9DF60-F1
#
_cell.length_a   1.000
_cell.length_b   1.000
_cell.length_c   1.000
_cell.angle_alpha   90.00
_cell.angle_beta   90.00
_cell.angle_gamma   90.00
#
_symmetry.space_group_name_H-M   'P 1'
#
loop_
_entity.id
_entity.type
_entity.pdbx_description
1 polymer ?
#
loop_
_entity_poly.entity_id
_entity_poly.type
_entity_poly.pdbx_seq_one_letter_code
_entity_poly.pdbx_strand_id
1 'polypeptide(L)'
;GPLGMVFDDSRHAGEGGALVGFILGADADAWGERPRAERARAVCDQLVEFFGPQAGAPAAYLEQNWADEAWSAGCHVGVLPPGALTRYGDALRQPVGPIIWAGTETAEVWNGYMDGAIESGERAAREVLARVAG
;
A
#
# COMPACT_ATOMS: atom_id res chain seq x y z
N GLY A 1 17.19 -9.55 7.54
CA GLY A 1 16.17 -10.34 6.81
C GLY A 1 15.44 -9.44 5.82
N PRO A 2 14.28 -9.89 5.28
CA PRO A 2 13.53 -9.18 4.23
C PRO A 2 12.74 -7.94 4.67
N LEU A 3 12.49 -7.76 5.97
CA LEU A 3 11.69 -6.66 6.49
C LEU A 3 12.49 -5.36 6.48
N GLY A 4 11.97 -4.34 5.80
CA GLY A 4 12.50 -2.97 5.85
C GLY A 4 11.89 -2.13 6.97
N MET A 5 10.65 -2.45 7.37
CA MET A 5 9.93 -1.78 8.47
C MET A 5 9.04 -2.77 9.21
N VAL A 6 8.87 -2.56 10.52
CA VAL A 6 8.00 -3.33 11.40
C VAL A 6 7.28 -2.40 12.36
N PHE A 7 5.99 -2.63 12.57
CA PHE A 7 5.14 -1.88 13.49
C PHE A 7 4.36 -2.83 14.41
N ASP A 8 3.97 -2.30 15.56
CA ASP A 8 2.97 -2.92 16.42
C ASP A 8 1.59 -2.82 15.74
N ASP A 9 0.94 -3.96 15.55
CA ASP A 9 -0.43 -4.08 15.00
C ASP A 9 -1.36 -4.78 16.03
N SER A 10 -1.01 -4.68 17.30
CA SER A 10 -1.78 -5.24 18.40
C SER A 10 -3.17 -4.60 18.46
N ARG A 11 -4.14 -5.41 18.86
CA ARG A 11 -5.49 -4.93 19.16
C ARG A 11 -5.48 -4.09 20.43
N HIS A 12 -6.67 -3.64 20.86
CA HIS A 12 -6.83 -2.98 22.15
C HIS A 12 -6.18 -3.78 23.28
N ALA A 13 -5.68 -3.07 24.30
CA ALA A 13 -4.90 -3.65 25.37
C ALA A 13 -5.60 -4.88 25.99
N GLY A 14 -4.93 -6.03 25.96
CA GLY A 14 -5.44 -7.30 26.48
C GLY A 14 -6.06 -8.24 25.44
N GLU A 15 -6.20 -7.82 24.17
CA GLU A 15 -6.84 -8.63 23.11
C GLU A 15 -5.85 -9.39 22.21
N GLY A 16 -4.58 -9.44 22.59
CA GLY A 16 -3.51 -10.13 21.87
C GLY A 16 -2.60 -9.18 21.08
N GLY A 17 -1.33 -9.57 20.97
CA GLY A 17 -0.30 -8.79 20.28
C GLY A 17 -0.09 -9.26 18.84
N ALA A 18 0.21 -8.32 17.94
CA ALA A 18 0.60 -8.62 16.57
C ALA A 18 1.69 -7.65 16.10
N LEU A 19 2.49 -8.12 15.15
CA LEU A 19 3.48 -7.30 14.45
C LEU A 19 3.14 -7.34 12.96
N VAL A 20 3.14 -6.17 12.33
CA VAL A 20 3.05 -6.05 10.87
C VAL A 20 4.40 -5.63 10.32
N GLY A 21 4.87 -6.29 9.27
CA GLY A 21 6.14 -6.02 8.63
C GLY A 21 5.98 -5.83 7.13
N PHE A 22 6.81 -4.97 6.55
CA PHE A 22 6.77 -4.65 5.12
C PHE A 22 8.08 -5.08 4.43
N ILE A 23 7.92 -5.83 3.35
CA ILE A 23 8.97 -6.11 2.36
C ILE A 23 8.67 -5.20 1.17
N LEU A 24 9.62 -4.36 0.76
CA LEU A 24 9.36 -3.25 -0.18
C LEU A 24 10.37 -3.23 -1.34
N GLY A 25 9.95 -2.67 -2.46
CA GLY A 25 10.80 -2.44 -3.63
C GLY A 25 11.48 -3.72 -4.13
N ALA A 26 12.78 -3.64 -4.41
CA ALA A 26 13.54 -4.77 -4.95
C ALA A 26 13.53 -6.02 -4.05
N ASP A 27 13.41 -5.85 -2.72
CA ASP A 27 13.24 -6.99 -1.82
C ASP A 27 11.87 -7.64 -1.99
N ALA A 28 10.81 -6.87 -2.25
CA ALA A 28 9.48 -7.43 -2.50
C ALA A 28 9.48 -8.30 -3.76
N ASP A 29 10.17 -7.85 -4.82
CA ASP A 29 10.35 -8.63 -6.05
C ASP A 29 11.13 -9.93 -5.74
N ALA A 30 12.30 -9.81 -5.10
CA ALA A 30 13.19 -10.94 -4.85
C ALA A 30 12.63 -11.99 -3.86
N TRP A 31 11.79 -11.57 -2.92
CA TRP A 31 11.15 -12.46 -1.94
C TRP A 31 9.76 -12.94 -2.38
N GLY A 32 9.05 -12.17 -3.21
CA GLY A 32 7.74 -12.51 -3.75
C GLY A 32 7.75 -13.83 -4.53
N GLU A 33 8.83 -14.10 -5.27
CA GLU A 33 8.99 -15.33 -6.05
C GLU A 33 9.30 -16.59 -5.22
N ARG A 34 9.66 -16.43 -3.93
CA ARG A 34 10.07 -17.56 -3.09
C ARG A 34 8.88 -18.34 -2.54
N PRO A 35 9.06 -19.59 -2.09
CA PRO A 35 7.99 -20.31 -1.39
C PRO A 35 7.60 -19.60 -0.08
N ARG A 36 6.29 -19.56 0.22
CA ARG A 36 5.75 -18.99 1.47
C ARG A 36 6.48 -19.48 2.73
N ALA A 37 6.81 -20.76 2.80
CA ALA A 37 7.51 -21.33 3.96
C ALA A 37 8.91 -20.71 4.17
N GLU A 38 9.61 -20.37 3.09
CA GLU A 38 10.93 -19.72 3.16
C GLU A 38 10.79 -18.27 3.60
N ARG A 39 9.81 -17.53 3.07
CA ARG A 39 9.49 -16.17 3.51
C ARG A 39 9.12 -16.13 4.98
N ALA A 40 8.20 -16.99 5.42
CA ALA A 40 7.73 -17.05 6.80
C ALA A 40 8.89 -17.30 7.76
N ARG A 41 9.78 -18.23 7.45
CA ARG A 41 10.99 -18.50 8.23
C ARG A 41 11.91 -17.27 8.29
N ALA A 42 12.24 -16.67 7.15
CA ALA A 42 13.13 -15.52 7.11
C ALA A 42 12.57 -14.29 7.85
N VAL A 43 11.24 -14.08 7.80
CA VAL A 43 10.54 -13.06 8.58
C VAL A 43 10.63 -13.37 10.07
N CYS A 44 10.32 -14.59 10.49
CA CYS A 44 10.37 -14.98 11.90
C CYS A 44 11.80 -14.90 12.48
N ASP A 45 12.80 -15.36 11.73
CA ASP A 45 14.22 -15.29 12.13
C ASP A 45 14.64 -13.83 12.35
N GLN A 46 14.26 -12.92 11.44
CA GLN A 46 14.56 -11.50 11.59
C GLN A 46 13.79 -10.87 12.77
N LEU A 47 12.53 -11.26 13.00
CA LEU A 47 11.78 -10.79 14.17
C LEU A 47 12.40 -11.30 15.48
N VAL A 48 13.01 -12.49 15.49
CA VAL A 48 13.79 -12.97 16.64
C VAL A 48 15.04 -12.12 16.87
N GLU A 49 15.73 -11.70 15.81
CA GLU A 49 16.87 -10.78 15.93
C GLU A 49 16.44 -9.42 16.53
N PHE A 50 15.24 -8.93 16.19
CA PHE A 50 14.74 -7.64 16.65
C PHE A 50 14.16 -7.67 18.07
N PHE A 51 13.36 -8.68 18.38
CA PHE A 51 12.50 -8.69 19.58
C PHE A 51 12.72 -9.91 20.49
N GLY A 52 13.63 -10.81 20.11
CA GLY A 52 13.98 -11.99 20.88
C GLY A 52 13.17 -13.24 20.53
N PRO A 53 13.49 -14.39 21.17
CA PRO A 53 13.05 -15.71 20.73
C PRO A 53 11.53 -15.92 20.63
N GLN A 54 10.75 -15.18 21.43
CA GLN A 54 9.29 -15.28 21.42
C GLN A 54 8.67 -14.88 20.07
N ALA A 55 9.32 -13.97 19.34
CA ALA A 55 8.82 -13.52 18.04
C ALA A 55 8.95 -14.58 16.93
N GLY A 56 9.74 -15.65 17.17
CA GLY A 56 9.93 -16.74 16.22
C GLY A 56 8.82 -17.81 16.26
N ALA A 57 7.88 -17.70 17.19
CA ALA A 57 6.79 -18.67 17.37
C ALA A 57 5.42 -17.97 17.40
N PRO A 58 5.00 -17.30 16.30
CA PRO A 58 3.71 -16.62 16.27
C PRO A 58 2.56 -17.63 16.29
N ALA A 59 1.44 -17.25 16.93
CA ALA A 59 0.22 -18.06 16.90
C ALA A 59 -0.36 -18.21 15.49
N ALA A 60 -0.13 -17.21 14.63
CA ALA A 60 -0.49 -17.23 13.21
C ALA A 60 0.49 -16.38 12.40
N TYR A 61 0.74 -16.78 11.16
CA TYR A 61 1.51 -16.01 10.18
C TYR A 61 0.66 -15.76 8.93
N LEU A 62 0.42 -14.50 8.63
CA LEU A 62 -0.31 -14.03 7.46
C LEU A 62 0.61 -13.17 6.59
N GLU A 63 0.46 -13.26 5.28
CA GLU A 63 1.18 -12.44 4.30
C GLU A 63 0.26 -12.21 3.11
N GLN A 64 0.42 -11.06 2.46
CA GLN A 64 -0.22 -10.71 1.20
C GLN A 64 0.86 -10.16 0.28
N ASN A 65 1.02 -10.79 -0.90
CA ASN A 65 1.77 -10.18 -1.99
C ASN A 65 0.81 -9.32 -2.80
N TRP A 66 0.96 -8.01 -2.74
CA TRP A 66 0.08 -7.09 -3.46
C TRP A 66 0.40 -7.00 -4.95
N ALA A 67 1.61 -7.37 -5.38
CA ALA A 67 1.96 -7.45 -6.79
C ALA A 67 1.14 -8.53 -7.53
N ASP A 68 0.71 -9.58 -6.82
CA ASP A 68 -0.10 -10.66 -7.37
C ASP A 68 -1.62 -10.39 -7.26
N GLU A 69 -2.03 -9.29 -6.62
CA GLU A 69 -3.44 -8.92 -6.51
C GLU A 69 -3.90 -8.31 -7.84
N ALA A 70 -4.84 -9.00 -8.51
CA ALA A 70 -5.16 -8.74 -9.92
C ALA A 70 -5.74 -7.35 -10.20
N TRP A 71 -6.36 -6.70 -9.21
CA TRP A 71 -7.05 -5.43 -9.38
C TRP A 71 -6.24 -4.22 -8.88
N SER A 72 -5.25 -4.47 -8.02
CA SER A 72 -4.35 -3.48 -7.45
C SER A 72 -3.02 -3.44 -8.20
N ALA A 73 -2.52 -4.61 -8.64
CA ALA A 73 -1.27 -4.80 -9.38
C ALA A 73 -0.03 -4.20 -8.69
N GLY A 74 -0.07 -4.06 -7.36
CA GLY A 74 0.94 -3.37 -6.55
C GLY A 74 0.32 -2.74 -5.30
N CYS A 75 1.19 -2.20 -4.44
CA CYS A 75 0.80 -1.48 -3.22
C CYS A 75 2.00 -0.67 -2.68
N HIS A 76 1.82 0.44 -1.98
CA HIS A 76 0.56 1.13 -1.67
C HIS A 76 0.31 2.37 -2.54
N VAL A 77 1.32 2.86 -3.26
CA VAL A 77 1.24 4.06 -4.11
C VAL A 77 1.79 3.76 -5.50
N GLY A 78 1.13 4.31 -6.53
CA GLY A 78 1.71 4.37 -7.87
C GLY A 78 2.92 5.31 -7.92
N VAL A 79 4.10 4.77 -8.25
CA VAL A 79 5.33 5.57 -8.37
C VAL A 79 5.56 5.95 -9.83
N LEU A 80 5.67 7.24 -10.10
CA LEU A 80 5.97 7.76 -11.43
C LEU A 80 7.47 7.66 -11.74
N PRO A 81 7.87 7.21 -12.95
CA PRO A 81 9.26 7.23 -13.34
C PRO A 81 9.76 8.68 -13.53
N PRO A 82 11.09 8.88 -13.55
CA PRO A 82 11.68 10.21 -13.77
C PRO A 82 11.12 10.92 -15.01
N GLY A 83 10.71 12.18 -14.83
CA GLY A 83 10.17 13.02 -15.90
C GLY A 83 8.69 12.79 -16.25
N ALA A 84 8.04 11.73 -15.75
CA ALA A 84 6.62 11.52 -16.01
C ALA A 84 5.75 12.58 -15.33
N LEU A 85 6.04 12.91 -14.06
CA LEU A 85 5.28 13.93 -13.32
C LEU A 85 5.35 15.31 -13.97
N THR A 86 6.53 15.76 -14.40
CA THR A 86 6.69 17.10 -14.99
C THR A 86 6.14 17.20 -16.41
N ARG A 87 6.07 16.08 -17.14
CA ARG A 87 5.55 16.05 -18.51
C ARG A 87 4.04 15.80 -18.57
N TYR A 88 3.51 15.02 -17.63
CA TYR A 88 2.13 14.50 -17.68
C TYR A 88 1.34 14.67 -16.37
N GLY A 89 1.89 15.33 -15.35
CA GLY A 89 1.24 15.47 -14.04
C GLY A 89 -0.15 16.11 -14.12
N ASP A 90 -0.33 17.11 -14.98
CA ASP A 90 -1.63 17.76 -15.22
C ASP A 90 -2.70 16.76 -15.71
N ALA A 91 -2.28 15.72 -16.44
CA ALA A 91 -3.19 14.71 -16.98
C ALA A 91 -3.78 13.78 -15.90
N LEU A 92 -3.19 13.70 -14.71
CA LEU A 92 -3.67 12.81 -13.63
C LEU A 92 -5.12 13.10 -13.23
N ARG A 93 -5.57 14.35 -13.36
CA ARG A 93 -6.92 14.78 -12.93
C ARG A 93 -7.75 15.36 -14.05
N GLN A 94 -7.15 15.60 -15.22
CA GLN A 94 -7.84 16.25 -16.32
C GLN A 94 -9.00 15.38 -16.82
N PRO A 95 -10.24 15.88 -16.81
CA PRO A 95 -11.38 15.16 -17.36
C PRO A 95 -11.24 14.84 -18.85
N VAL A 96 -11.77 13.69 -19.27
CA VAL A 96 -11.83 13.29 -20.68
C VAL A 96 -13.29 13.16 -21.10
N GLY A 97 -13.83 14.19 -21.76
CA GLY A 97 -15.25 14.25 -22.10
C GLY A 97 -16.12 14.16 -20.83
N PRO A 98 -17.03 13.17 -20.72
CA PRO A 98 -17.84 12.95 -19.52
C PRO A 98 -17.12 12.20 -18.39
N ILE A 99 -15.87 11.75 -18.60
CA ILE A 99 -15.12 10.94 -17.63
C ILE A 99 -14.40 11.88 -16.65
N ILE A 100 -14.68 11.69 -15.36
CA ILE A 100 -14.02 12.36 -14.24
C ILE A 100 -13.21 11.31 -13.47
N TRP A 101 -11.95 11.60 -13.19
CA TRP A 101 -11.04 10.69 -12.49
C TRP A 101 -11.14 10.90 -10.97
N ALA A 102 -11.03 9.83 -10.20
CA ALA A 102 -10.85 9.83 -8.76
C ALA A 102 -9.77 8.80 -8.41
N GLY A 103 -9.57 8.52 -7.11
CA GLY A 103 -8.50 7.64 -6.65
C GLY A 103 -7.36 8.47 -6.05
N THR A 104 -6.66 7.89 -5.07
CA THR A 104 -5.71 8.64 -4.24
C THR A 104 -4.58 9.27 -5.06
N GLU A 105 -4.24 8.69 -6.21
CA GLU A 105 -3.27 9.21 -7.17
C GLU A 105 -3.67 10.56 -7.79
N THR A 106 -4.96 10.90 -7.72
CA THR A 106 -5.51 12.18 -8.20
C THR A 106 -5.57 13.24 -7.09
N ALA A 107 -5.29 12.88 -5.84
CA ALA A 107 -5.35 13.82 -4.73
C ALA A 107 -4.20 14.84 -4.74
N GLU A 108 -4.49 16.06 -4.28
CA GLU A 108 -3.46 17.11 -4.10
C GLU A 108 -2.70 16.99 -2.78
N VAL A 109 -3.36 16.42 -1.77
CA VAL A 109 -2.82 16.22 -0.43
C VAL A 109 -3.04 14.75 -0.05
N TRP A 110 -2.03 14.14 0.58
CA TRP A 110 -2.06 12.73 0.99
C TRP A 110 -2.29 11.73 -0.17
N ASN A 111 -1.74 12.04 -1.35
CA ASN A 111 -1.66 11.12 -2.48
C ASN A 111 -0.98 9.80 -2.05
N GLY A 112 -1.64 8.68 -2.33
CA GLY A 112 -1.19 7.35 -1.92
C GLY A 112 -1.75 6.85 -0.58
N TYR A 113 -2.60 7.65 0.09
CA TYR A 113 -3.23 7.30 1.37
C TYR A 113 -4.76 7.28 1.28
N MET A 114 -5.40 6.74 2.31
CA MET A 114 -6.86 6.70 2.41
C MET A 114 -7.48 8.11 2.40
N ASP A 115 -6.88 9.08 3.08
CA ASP A 115 -7.30 10.48 3.04
C ASP A 115 -7.33 11.04 1.62
N GLY A 116 -6.33 10.74 0.79
CA GLY A 116 -6.31 11.12 -0.62
C GLY A 116 -7.41 10.42 -1.45
N ALA A 117 -7.73 9.16 -1.13
CA ALA A 117 -8.84 8.46 -1.78
C ALA A 117 -10.19 9.12 -1.46
N ILE A 118 -10.39 9.54 -0.20
CA ILE A 118 -11.60 10.25 0.23
C ILE A 118 -11.66 11.63 -0.44
N GLU A 119 -10.59 12.42 -0.34
CA GLU A 119 -10.50 13.78 -0.90
C GLU A 119 -10.81 13.76 -2.40
N SER A 120 -10.12 12.91 -3.15
CA SER A 120 -10.31 12.81 -4.61
C SER A 120 -11.72 12.38 -5.00
N GLY A 121 -12.35 11.48 -4.22
CA GLY A 121 -13.72 11.03 -4.43
C GLY A 121 -14.72 12.17 -4.23
N GLU A 122 -14.59 12.93 -3.15
CA GLU A 122 -15.45 14.09 -2.89
C GLU A 122 -15.28 15.18 -3.96
N ARG A 123 -14.04 15.47 -4.38
CA ARG A 123 -13.77 16.41 -5.47
C ARG A 123 -14.41 15.94 -6.78
N ALA A 124 -14.21 14.69 -7.17
CA ALA A 124 -14.79 14.13 -8.38
C ALA A 124 -16.33 14.23 -8.38
N ALA A 125 -16.97 13.95 -7.24
CA ALA A 125 -18.41 14.08 -7.08
C ALA A 125 -18.88 15.54 -7.29
N ARG A 126 -18.17 16.53 -6.73
CA ARG A 126 -18.48 17.96 -6.94
C ARG A 126 -18.34 18.37 -8.41
N GLU A 127 -17.33 17.88 -9.11
CA GLU A 127 -17.13 18.16 -10.55
C GLU A 127 -18.25 17.58 -11.41
N VAL A 128 -18.71 16.36 -11.11
CA VAL A 128 -19.88 15.76 -11.78
C VAL A 128 -21.12 16.61 -11.55
N LEU A 129 -21.41 16.97 -10.29
CA LEU A 129 -22.58 17.79 -9.93
C LEU A 129 -22.59 19.15 -10.64
N ALA A 130 -21.43 19.82 -10.73
CA ALA A 130 -21.31 21.09 -11.43
C ALA A 130 -21.59 20.98 -12.94
N ARG A 131 -21.29 19.83 -13.56
CA ARG A 131 -21.50 19.60 -15.00
C ARG A 131 -22.92 19.22 -15.36
N VAL A 132 -23.66 18.57 -14.46
CA VAL A 132 -25.06 18.17 -14.70
C VAL A 132 -26.07 19.24 -14.30
N ALA A 133 -25.66 20.21 -13.48
CA ALA A 133 -26.51 21.32 -13.04
C ALA A 133 -26.56 22.50 -14.02
N GLY A 134 -25.68 22.53 -15.04
CA GLY A 134 -25.67 23.52 -16.13
C GLY A 134 -26.24 22.94 -17.41
#